data_AF-A0A932JZH1-F1
#
_entry.id   AF-A0A932JZH1-F1
#
_cell.length_a   1.000
_cell.length_b   1.000
_cell.length_c   1.000
_cell.angle_alpha   90.00
_cell.angle_beta   90.00
_cell.angle_gamma   90.00
#
_symmetry.space_group_name_H-M   'P 1'
#
loop_
_entity.id
_entity.type
_entity.pdbx_description
1 polymer ?
#
loop_
_entity_poly.entity_id
_entity_poly.type
_entity_poly.pdbx_seq_one_letter_code
_entity_poly.pdbx_strand_id
1 'polypeptide(L)'
;MKNKIALLPLDNRPVSCLLPKQIAEFSGIDLVLPERQYLGNVKQSANLDYIDDWIKALNKDKLLILALDTFMYGGLVQSRKHSIDSDKLKEN
;
A
#
# COMPACT_ATOMS: atom_id res chain seq x y z
N MET A 1 -14.06 -16.29 -15.62
CA MET A 1 -13.83 -14.93 -15.07
C MET A 1 -12.43 -14.89 -14.49
N LYS A 2 -11.62 -13.86 -14.77
CA LYS A 2 -10.30 -13.72 -14.12
C LYS A 2 -10.52 -13.28 -12.67
N ASN A 3 -9.88 -13.94 -11.71
CA ASN A 3 -9.93 -13.50 -10.31
C ASN A 3 -9.26 -12.12 -10.21
N LYS A 4 -9.97 -11.15 -9.64
CA LYS A 4 -9.49 -9.77 -9.51
C LYS A 4 -9.04 -9.50 -8.09
N ILE A 5 -7.78 -9.11 -7.94
CA ILE A 5 -7.14 -8.84 -6.65
C ILE A 5 -6.59 -7.42 -6.68
N ALA A 6 -6.82 -6.66 -5.63
CA ALA A 6 -6.14 -5.39 -5.40
C ALA A 6 -4.97 -5.60 -4.43
N LEU A 7 -3.82 -5.01 -4.73
CA LEU A 7 -2.64 -5.05 -3.87
C LEU A 7 -2.19 -3.63 -3.57
N LEU A 8 -2.18 -3.24 -2.28
CA LEU A 8 -1.39 -2.10 -1.80
C LEU A 8 0.00 -2.62 -1.41
N PRO A 9 1.04 -2.36 -2.21
CA PRO A 9 2.38 -2.86 -1.95
C PRO A 9 3.07 -2.08 -0.82
N LEU A 10 4.16 -2.67 -0.31
CA LEU A 10 4.96 -2.09 0.78
C LEU A 10 5.60 -0.74 0.43
N ASP A 11 6.03 -0.57 -0.82
CA ASP A 11 6.69 0.64 -1.31
C ASP A 11 6.74 0.62 -2.85
N ASN A 12 7.39 1.63 -3.44
CA ASN A 12 7.49 1.81 -4.88
C ASN A 12 8.57 0.96 -5.58
N ARG A 13 9.23 0.02 -4.90
CA ARG A 13 10.32 -0.77 -5.51
C ARG A 13 9.76 -1.78 -6.53
N PRO A 14 10.53 -2.11 -7.58
CA PRO A 14 10.15 -3.12 -8.58
C PRO A 14 9.70 -4.45 -7.97
N VAL A 15 10.37 -4.93 -6.93
CA VAL A 15 10.02 -6.19 -6.25
C VAL A 15 8.68 -6.16 -5.53
N SER A 16 8.20 -4.98 -5.15
CA SER A 16 6.92 -4.80 -4.46
C SER A 16 5.77 -4.54 -5.42
N CYS A 17 6.04 -4.04 -6.63
CA CYS A 17 5.02 -3.70 -7.62
C CYS A 17 5.07 -4.59 -8.87
N LEU A 18 6.22 -4.63 -9.56
CA LEU A 18 6.37 -5.29 -10.85
C LEU A 18 6.37 -6.80 -10.73
N LEU A 19 7.12 -7.35 -9.77
CA LEU A 19 7.21 -8.80 -9.60
C LEU A 19 5.84 -9.42 -9.25
N PRO A 20 5.04 -8.89 -8.30
CA PRO A 20 3.68 -9.37 -8.06
C PRO A 20 2.78 -9.25 -9.29
N LYS A 21 2.90 -8.16 -10.07
CA LYS A 21 2.16 -7.99 -11.31
C LYS A 21 2.49 -9.07 -12.34
N GLN A 22 3.78 -9.37 -12.54
CA GLN A 22 4.22 -10.44 -13.44
C GLN A 22 3.70 -11.81 -12.97
N ILE A 23 3.82 -12.13 -11.67
CA ILE A 23 3.30 -13.38 -11.11
C ILE A 23 1.79 -13.51 -11.33
N ALA A 24 1.03 -12.43 -11.11
CA ALA A 24 -0.40 -12.42 -11.33
C ALA A 24 -0.76 -12.62 -12.81
N GLU A 25 -0.05 -11.95 -13.73
CA GLU A 25 -0.22 -12.11 -15.17
C GLU A 25 0.03 -13.55 -15.62
N PHE A 26 1.12 -14.18 -15.16
CA PHE A 26 1.40 -15.60 -15.41
C PHE A 26 0.33 -16.53 -14.84
N SER A 27 -0.31 -16.14 -13.74
CA SER A 27 -1.34 -16.93 -13.06
C SER A 27 -2.76 -16.64 -13.56
N GLY A 28 -2.93 -15.78 -14.57
CA GLY A 28 -4.25 -15.38 -15.09
C GLY A 28 -5.08 -14.52 -14.12
N ILE A 29 -4.46 -13.92 -13.11
CA ILE A 29 -5.08 -13.04 -12.11
C ILE A 29 -5.03 -11.59 -12.63
N ASP A 30 -6.14 -10.86 -12.51
CA ASP A 30 -6.18 -9.41 -12.77
C ASP A 30 -5.76 -8.67 -11.50
N LEU A 31 -4.47 -8.29 -11.42
CA LEU A 31 -3.92 -7.57 -10.28
C LEU A 31 -3.99 -6.06 -10.50
N VAL A 32 -4.69 -5.37 -9.60
CA VAL A 32 -4.78 -3.90 -9.56
C VAL A 32 -3.80 -3.36 -8.53
N LEU A 33 -3.04 -2.35 -8.93
CA LEU A 33 -2.07 -1.64 -8.08
C LEU A 33 -2.41 -0.14 -8.08
N PRO A 34 -2.07 0.59 -7.01
CA PRO A 34 -2.05 2.06 -7.03
C PRO A 34 -0.96 2.58 -7.97
N GLU A 35 -1.06 3.84 -8.38
CA GLU A 35 -0.01 4.47 -9.16
C GLU A 35 1.28 4.58 -8.35
N ARG A 36 2.37 4.14 -8.97
CA ARG A 36 3.66 3.94 -8.30
C ARG A 36 4.31 5.22 -7.78
N GLN A 37 3.96 6.37 -8.34
CA GLN A 37 4.46 7.69 -7.92
C GLN A 37 3.93 8.14 -6.55
N TYR A 38 2.78 7.60 -6.12
CA TYR A 38 2.19 7.92 -4.81
C TYR A 38 2.59 6.94 -3.71
N LEU A 39 3.32 5.88 -4.07
CA LEU A 39 3.90 4.95 -3.11
C LEU A 39 5.18 5.52 -2.50
N GLY A 40 5.37 5.22 -1.22
CA GLY A 40 6.54 5.65 -0.46
C GLY A 40 7.83 4.99 -0.94
N ASN A 41 8.95 5.59 -0.52
CA ASN A 41 10.30 5.07 -0.69
C ASN A 41 11.14 5.41 0.55
N VAL A 42 12.45 5.17 0.50
CA VAL A 42 13.37 5.46 1.62
C VAL A 42 13.37 6.94 2.05
N LYS A 43 13.19 7.87 1.10
CA LYS A 43 13.28 9.31 1.33
C LYS A 43 11.92 9.95 1.59
N GLN A 44 10.87 9.45 0.94
CA GLN A 44 9.55 10.06 0.92
C GLN A 44 8.47 9.07 1.39
N SER A 45 7.55 9.55 2.23
CA SER A 45 6.35 8.80 2.61
C SER A 45 5.39 8.64 1.43
N ALA A 46 4.58 7.59 1.44
CA ALA A 46 3.48 7.44 0.52
C ALA A 46 2.46 8.58 0.71
N ASN A 47 1.74 8.93 -0.35
CA ASN A 47 0.62 9.85 -0.25
C ASN A 47 -0.58 9.10 0.33
N LEU A 48 -0.85 9.31 1.63
CA LEU A 48 -1.89 8.59 2.36
C LEU A 48 -3.30 8.96 1.88
N ASP A 49 -3.54 10.23 1.53
CA ASP A 49 -4.83 10.68 1.00
C ASP A 49 -5.14 9.98 -0.32
N TYR A 50 -4.15 9.91 -1.23
CA TYR A 50 -4.28 9.16 -2.47
C TYR A 50 -4.55 7.67 -2.23
N ILE A 51 -3.85 7.04 -1.27
CA ILE A 51 -4.04 5.62 -0.96
C ILE A 51 -5.47 5.38 -0.44
N ASP A 52 -5.96 6.23 0.45
CA ASP A 52 -7.31 6.14 0.99
C ASP A 52 -8.38 6.27 -0.11
N ASP A 53 -8.24 7.26 -0.99
CA ASP A 53 -9.11 7.45 -2.16
C ASP A 53 -9.05 6.25 -3.12
N TRP A 54 -7.85 5.73 -3.38
CA TRP A 54 -7.66 4.55 -4.23
C TRP A 54 -8.35 3.32 -3.65
N ILE A 55 -8.25 3.08 -2.33
CA ILE A 55 -8.93 1.97 -1.65
C ILE A 55 -10.45 2.15 -1.71
N LYS A 56 -10.97 3.36 -1.43
CA LYS A 56 -12.40 3.68 -1.48
C LYS A 56 -13.00 3.49 -2.88
N ALA A 57 -12.20 3.70 -3.93
CA ALA A 57 -12.60 3.47 -5.31
C ALA A 57 -12.64 1.98 -5.73
N LEU A 58 -12.17 1.05 -4.89
CA LEU A 58 -12.25 -0.39 -5.17
C LEU A 58 -13.68 -0.91 -4.97
N ASN A 59 -14.18 -1.72 -5.93
CA ASN A 59 -15.43 -2.47 -5.72
C ASN A 59 -15.34 -3.38 -4.50
N LYS A 60 -16.42 -3.42 -3.72
CA LYS A 60 -16.52 -4.19 -2.47
C LYS A 60 -16.37 -5.70 -2.64
N ASP A 61 -16.62 -6.24 -3.84
CA ASP A 61 -16.50 -7.68 -4.13
C ASP A 61 -15.05 -8.11 -4.48
N LYS A 62 -14.08 -7.20 -4.42
CA LYS A 62 -12.66 -7.50 -4.72
C LYS A 62 -11.91 -7.92 -3.46
N LEU A 63 -11.05 -8.93 -3.59
CA LEU A 63 -10.06 -9.24 -2.56
C LEU A 63 -9.00 -8.13 -2.51
N LEU A 64 -8.75 -7.57 -1.32
CA LEU A 64 -7.71 -6.57 -1.08
C LEU A 64 -6.61 -7.18 -0.21
N ILE A 65 -5.38 -7.15 -0.71
CA ILE A 65 -4.16 -7.43 0.05
C ILE A 65 -3.47 -6.09 0.27
N LEU A 66 -3.11 -5.76 1.51
CA LEU A 66 -2.50 -4.47 1.81
C LEU A 66 -1.35 -4.58 2.79
N ALA A 67 -0.29 -3.81 2.54
CA ALA A 67 0.79 -3.59 3.49
C ALA A 67 0.39 -2.54 4.53
N LEU A 68 0.26 -2.94 5.79
CA LEU A 68 -0.15 -2.04 6.88
C LEU A 68 0.84 -0.90 7.12
N ASP A 69 2.15 -1.16 6.97
CA ASP A 69 3.17 -0.11 7.07
C ASP A 69 2.92 1.04 6.09
N THR A 70 2.49 0.71 4.86
CA THR A 70 2.19 1.69 3.82
C THR A 70 0.88 2.39 4.10
N PHE A 71 -0.15 1.64 4.49
CA PHE A 71 -1.47 2.19 4.78
C PHE A 71 -1.47 3.15 5.98
N MET A 72 -0.78 2.78 7.07
CA MET A 72 -0.82 3.54 8.33
C MET A 72 0.27 4.61 8.42
N TYR A 73 1.46 4.34 7.87
CA TYR A 73 2.64 5.20 8.07
C TYR A 73 3.23 5.73 6.76
N GLY A 74 2.71 5.31 5.62
CA GLY A 74 3.22 5.66 4.31
C GLY A 74 4.54 4.97 3.95
N GLY A 75 4.90 3.89 4.65
CA GLY A 75 5.98 3.01 4.27
C GLY A 75 6.74 2.42 5.45
N LEU A 76 7.52 1.38 5.14
CA LEU A 76 8.25 0.61 6.15
C LEU A 76 9.35 1.42 6.87
N VAL A 77 9.97 2.40 6.20
CA VAL A 77 10.98 3.27 6.85
C VAL A 77 10.28 4.25 7.78
N GLN A 78 9.12 4.74 7.37
CA GLN A 78 8.31 5.74 8.05
C GLN A 78 7.66 5.16 9.30
N SER A 79 7.22 3.90 9.26
CA SER A 79 6.67 3.20 10.43
C SER A 79 7.67 3.09 11.59
N ARG A 80 8.98 3.10 11.30
CA ARG A 80 10.05 3.12 12.31
C ARG A 80 10.46 4.50 12.79
N LYS A 81 10.07 5.57 12.10
CA LYS A 81 10.43 6.96 12.47
C LYS A 81 9.47 7.56 13.49
N HIS A 82 8.75 6.73 14.24
CA HIS A 82 7.77 7.20 15.19
C HIS A 82 8.45 7.98 16.33
N SER A 83 8.35 9.30 16.26
CA SER A 83 8.49 10.17 17.44
C SER A 83 7.16 10.05 18.17
N ILE A 84 7.01 9.04 19.02
CA ILE A 84 5.95 9.09 20.02
C ILE A 84 6.29 10.28 20.89
N ASP A 85 5.59 11.39 20.69
CA ASP A 85 5.58 12.46 21.67
C ASP A 85 4.85 11.90 22.89
N SER A 86 5.62 11.58 23.93
CA SER A 86 5.14 10.91 25.15
C SER A 86 4.00 11.68 25.83
N ASP A 87 3.81 12.96 25.51
CA ASP A 87 2.73 13.78 26.07
C ASP A 87 1.36 13.46 25.47
N LYS A 88 1.27 12.88 24.26
CA LYS A 88 -0.03 12.45 23.68
C LYS A 88 -0.57 11.13 24.24
N LEU A 89 0.22 10.39 25.01
CA LEU A 89 -0.20 9.13 25.63
C LEU A 89 -0.95 9.31 26.96
N LYS A 90 -1.01 10.53 27.51
CA LYS A 90 -1.63 10.81 28.82
C LYS A 90 -3.12 11.12 28.77
N GLU A 91 -3.73 11.14 27.60
CA GLU A 91 -5.19 11.28 27.46
C GLU A 91 -5.80 9.94 27.03
N ASN A 92 -5.86 8.98 27.96
CA ASN A 92 -6.85 7.89 27.98
C ASN A 92 -7.08 7.45 29.43
#